data_AF-A0A1V6BR80-F1
#
_entry.id   AF-A0A1V6BR80-F1
#
_cell.length_a   1.000
_cell.length_b   1.000
_cell.length_c   1.000
_cell.angle_alpha   90.00
_cell.angle_beta   90.00
_cell.angle_gamma   90.00
#
_symmetry.space_group_name_H-M   'P 1'
#
loop_
_entity.id
_entity.type
_entity.pdbx_description
1 polymer ?
#
loop_
_entity_poly.entity_id
_entity_poly.type
_entity_poly.pdbx_seq_one_letter_code
_entity_poly.pdbx_strand_id
1 'polypeptide(L)' 'MHNAFRDGYVPATGTALAKVLPPVSRFSPTGERTRKRETVLGKLIDFFTRFWDIAGGVLLK' A
#
# COMPACT_ATOMS: atom_id res chain seq x y z
N MET A 1 4.76 -4.18 -5.25
CA MET A 1 3.66 -5.15 -5.20
C MET A 1 4.10 -6.60 -5.28
N HIS A 2 5.16 -6.96 -6.03
CA HIS A 2 5.68 -8.34 -6.07
C HIS A 2 5.79 -9.02 -4.69
N ASN A 3 6.43 -8.35 -3.72
CA ASN A 3 6.56 -8.90 -2.36
C ASN A 3 5.20 -9.15 -1.68
N ALA A 4 4.21 -8.26 -1.87
CA ALA A 4 2.90 -8.43 -1.26
C ALA A 4 2.15 -9.65 -1.80
N PHE A 5 2.23 -9.90 -3.12
CA PHE A 5 1.65 -11.11 -3.72
C PHE A 5 2.43 -12.38 -3.36
N ARG A 6 3.74 -12.29 -3.11
CA ARG A 6 4.53 -13.42 -2.60
C ARG A 6 4.20 -13.73 -1.14
N ASP A 7 4.03 -12.70 -0.31
CA ASP A 7 3.88 -12.81 1.14
C ASP A 7 2.42 -12.88 1.62
N GLY A 8 1.45 -12.62 0.74
CA GLY A 8 0.02 -12.67 1.04
C GLY A 8 -0.53 -11.48 1.84
N TYR A 9 0.25 -10.42 2.02
CA TYR A 9 -0.22 -9.19 2.69
C TYR A 9 0.48 -7.94 2.15
N VAL A 10 -0.18 -6.78 2.30
CA VAL A 10 0.40 -5.48 1.94
C VAL A 10 1.12 -4.89 3.15
N PRO A 11 2.47 -4.77 3.15
CA PRO A 11 3.19 -4.16 4.26
C PRO A 11 2.90 -2.65 4.32
N ALA A 12 2.29 -2.21 5.42
CA ALA A 12 2.06 -0.79 5.72
C ALA A 12 3.32 -0.10 6.30
N THR A 13 4.31 -0.89 6.71
CA THR A 13 5.56 -0.45 7.31
C THR A 13 6.72 -0.43 6.30
N GLY A 14 7.83 0.19 6.69
CA GLY A 14 9.03 0.29 5.87
C GLY A 14 9.03 1.48 4.91
N THR A 15 10.09 1.58 4.11
CA THR A 15 10.36 2.76 3.25
C THR A 15 9.88 2.58 1.81
N ALA A 16 9.41 1.38 1.43
CA ALA A 16 8.92 1.09 0.10
C ALA A 16 7.71 1.96 -0.27
N LEU A 17 6.78 2.15 0.66
CA LEU A 17 5.61 3.03 0.46
C LEU A 17 6.05 4.48 0.23
N ALA A 18 7.12 4.94 0.87
CA ALA A 18 7.61 6.30 0.69
C ALA A 18 8.15 6.57 -0.72
N LYS A 19 8.58 5.54 -1.47
CA LYS A 19 9.07 5.66 -2.85
C LYS A 19 7.96 5.88 -3.87
N VAL A 20 6.74 5.44 -3.56
CA VAL A 20 5.56 5.56 -4.43
C VAL A 20 4.67 6.75 -4.04
N LEU A 21 4.99 7.46 -2.95
CA LEU A 21 4.29 8.69 -2.62
C LEU A 21 4.69 9.80 -3.59
N PRO A 22 3.72 10.65 -4.01
CA PRO A 22 4.07 11.86 -4.74
C PRO A 22 5.01 12.73 -3.88
N PRO A 23 5.85 13.56 -4.51
CA PRO A 23 6.74 14.46 -3.79
C PRO A 23 5.90 15.37 -2.88
N VAL A 24 6.00 15.13 -1.58
CA VAL A 24 5.36 15.93 -0.54
C VAL A 24 6.35 16.21 0.57
N SER A 25 6.26 17.42 1.13
CA SER A 25 7.10 17.82 2.25
C SER A 25 6.96 16.82 3.40
N ARG A 26 8.11 16.36 3.91
CA ARG A 26 8.19 15.50 5.10
C ARG A 26 7.81 16.26 6.38
N PHE A 27 7.93 17.58 6.34
CA PHE A 27 7.78 18.49 7.48
C PHE A 27 6.56 19.40 7.34
N SER A 28 5.58 19.02 6.52
CA SER A 28 4.31 19.76 6.47
C SER A 28 3.64 19.71 7.86
N PRO A 29 3.36 20.86 8.48
CA PRO A 29 2.74 20.92 9.82
C PRO A 29 1.30 20.39 9.81
N THR A 30 0.66 20.37 8.64
CA THR A 30 -0.74 19.95 8.46
C THR A 30 -0.92 18.45 8.26
N GLY A 31 0.17 17.65 8.29
CA GLY A 31 0.07 16.19 8.18
C GLY A 31 -0.33 15.69 6.78
N GLU A 32 -0.25 16.53 5.74
CA GLU A 32 -0.58 16.22 4.35
C GLU A 32 0.07 14.92 3.85
N ARG A 33 1.33 14.68 4.25
CA ARG A 33 2.06 13.47 3.89
C ARG A 33 1.46 12.21 4.51
N THR A 34 0.92 12.31 5.74
CA THR A 34 0.25 11.18 6.39
C THR A 34 -1.05 10.84 5.69
N ARG A 35 -1.88 11.83 5.40
CA ARG A 35 -3.14 11.64 4.67
C ARG A 35 -2.94 11.02 3.28
N LYS A 36 -1.94 11.50 2.53
CA LYS A 36 -1.60 10.91 1.22
C LYS A 36 -1.06 9.49 1.34
N ARG A 37 -0.28 9.20 2.40
CA ARG A 37 0.20 7.84 2.67
C ARG A 37 -0.96 6.88 2.88
N GLU A 38 -1.91 7.24 3.72
CA GLU A 38 -3.10 6.43 3.99
C GLU A 38 -3.94 6.23 2.73
N THR A 39 -4.10 7.29 1.92
CA THR A 39 -4.85 7.20 0.65
C THR A 39 -4.18 6.26 -0.35
N VAL A 40 -2.85 6.35 -0.52
CA VAL A 40 -2.11 5.45 -1.41
C VAL A 40 -2.13 4.03 -0.87
N LEU A 41 -1.95 3.85 0.44
CA LEU A 41 -2.01 2.54 1.07
C LEU A 41 -3.37 1.87 0.87
N GLY A 42 -4.48 2.59 1.05
CA GLY A 42 -5.82 2.08 0.77
C GLY A 42 -5.97 1.58 -0.67
N LYS A 43 -5.55 2.39 -1.65
CA LYS A 43 -5.58 1.98 -3.07
C LYS A 43 -4.74 0.74 -3.35
N LEU A 44 -3.60 0.59 -2.69
CA LEU A 44 -2.73 -0.57 -2.82
C LEU A 44 -3.37 -1.82 -2.20
N ILE A 45 -4.04 -1.68 -1.06
CA ILE A 45 -4.81 -2.76 -0.43
C ILE A 45 -5.97 -3.17 -1.34
N ASP A 46 -6.76 -2.22 -1.84
CA ASP A 46 -7.88 -2.49 -2.74
C ASP A 46 -7.42 -3.23 -4.01
N PHE A 47 -6.29 -2.79 -4.58
CA PHE A 47 -5.65 -3.47 -5.71
C PHE A 47 -5.25 -4.90 -5.33
N PHE A 48 -4.57 -5.08 -4.20
CA PHE A 48 -4.13 -6.39 -3.76
C PHE A 48 -5.33 -7.34 -3.57
N THR A 49 -6.34 -6.93 -2.80
CA THR A 49 -7.54 -7.72 -2.54
C THR A 49 -8.26 -8.11 -3.83
N ARG A 50 -8.37 -7.18 -4.80
CA ARG A 50 -9.04 -7.44 -6.07
C ARG A 50 -8.34 -8.47 -6.96
N PHE A 51 -7.01 -8.52 -6.91
CA PHE A 51 -6.21 -9.39 -7.78
C PHE A 51 -5.63 -10.61 -7.06
N TRP A 52 -5.84 -10.75 -5.75
CA TRP A 52 -5.33 -11.87 -4.96
C TRP A 52 -5.84 -13.22 -5.45
N ASP A 53 -7.14 -13.30 -5.71
CA ASP A 53 -7.80 -14.53 -6.18
C ASP A 53 -7.27 -14.97 -7.56
N ILE A 54 -6.94 -14.01 -8.43
CA ILE A 54 -6.38 -14.29 -9.76
C ILE A 54 -4.93 -14.77 -9.67
N ALA A 55 -4.19 -14.30 -8.67
CA ALA A 55 -2.79 -14.67 -8.45
C ALA A 55 -2.61 -16.08 -7.84
N GLY A 56 -3.70 -16.85 -7.67
CA GLY A 56 -3.67 -18.18 -7.06
C GLY A 56 -3.74 -18.17 -5.53
N GLY A 57 -4.02 -17.00 -4.94
CA GLY A 57 -4.32 -16.88 -3.52
C GLY A 57 -5.73 -17.38 -3.21
N VAL A 58 -5.88 -18.19 -2.16
CA VAL A 58 -7.21 -18.58 -1.65
C VAL A 58 -7.63 -17.56 -0.61
N LEU A 59 -8.63 -16.73 -0.91
CA LEU A 59 -9.33 -15.97 0.12
C LEU A 59 -10.21 -16.97 0.90
N LEU A 60 -9.76 -17.39 2.08
CA LEU A 60 -10.61 -18.15 2.99
C LEU A 60 -11.80 -17.25 3.36
N LYS A 61 -12.97 -17.64 2.87
CA LYS A 61 -14.24 -16.93 3.07
C LYS A 61 -14.78 -17.12 4.47
#